data_AF-A0A9D1VMR7-F1
#
_entry.id   AF-A0A9D1VMR7-F1
#
_cell.length_a   1.000
_cell.length_b   1.000
_cell.length_c   1.000
_cell.angle_alpha   90.00
_cell.angle_beta   90.00
_cell.angle_gamma   90.00
#
_symmetry.space_group_name_H-M   'P 1'
#
loop_
_entity.id
_entity.type
_entity.pdbx_description
1 polymer ?
#
loop_
_entity_poly.entity_id
_entity_poly.type
_entity_poly.pdbx_seq_one_letter_code
_entity_poly.pdbx_strand_id
1 'polypeptide(L)'
;MYLNYYIQQLRMLIYTIPVMLIAITVHEFAHGWVSYKLGDPTPKYEGRLSLNPLRHLDLIGTLCLLFFHMGWAKPVRINTAYYRNKRQGIIWVSLAGPFANFLTAFLSLLICGALMRFGNSGNSAVSVGVMLCYYSAVLNIGLGVFNLI
;
A
#
# COMPACT_ATOMS: atom_id res chain seq x y z
N MET A 1 -11.38 8.69 31.25
CA MET A 1 -12.14 8.39 30.01
C MET A 1 -11.44 8.95 28.77
N TYR A 2 -11.18 10.27 28.69
CA TYR A 2 -10.49 10.89 27.55
C TYR A 2 -9.04 10.42 27.32
N LEU A 3 -8.26 10.20 28.38
CA LEU A 3 -6.86 9.77 28.24
C LEU A 3 -6.73 8.40 27.54
N ASN A 4 -7.58 7.43 27.88
CA ASN A 4 -7.60 6.11 27.23
C ASN A 4 -7.99 6.21 25.76
N TYR A 5 -8.90 7.12 25.42
CA TYR A 5 -9.26 7.39 24.03
C TYR A 5 -8.06 7.89 23.21
N TYR A 6 -7.30 8.88 23.71
CA TYR A 6 -6.10 9.37 23.01
C TYR A 6 -5.00 8.31 22.90
N ILE A 7 -4.78 7.51 23.95
CA ILE A 7 -3.81 6.40 23.92
C ILE A 7 -4.21 5.35 22.86
N GLN A 8 -5.50 5.06 22.73
CA GLN A 8 -6.00 4.15 21.72
C GLN A 8 -5.80 4.70 20.31
N GLN A 9 -6.05 5.98 20.08
CA GLN A 9 -5.80 6.64 18.79
C GLN A 9 -4.30 6.63 18.41
N LEU A 10 -3.41 6.89 19.38
CA LEU A 10 -1.97 6.78 19.18
C LEU A 10 -1.55 5.36 18.81
N ARG A 11 -2.10 4.34 19.49
CA ARG A 11 -1.85 2.93 19.14
C ARG A 11 -2.28 2.62 17.71
N MET A 12 -3.47 3.08 17.29
CA MET A 12 -3.96 2.87 15.92
C MET A 12 -2.97 3.44 14.89
N LEU A 13 -2.54 4.68 15.08
CA LEU A 13 -1.60 5.36 14.18
C LEU A 13 -0.28 4.60 14.00
N ILE A 14 0.27 4.05 15.10
CA ILE A 14 1.52 3.27 15.07
C ILE A 14 1.39 2.05 14.15
N TYR A 15 0.22 1.43 14.07
CA TYR A 15 -0.01 0.29 13.17
C TYR A 15 -0.38 0.73 11.75
N THR A 16 -1.24 1.73 11.61
CA THR A 16 -1.79 2.10 10.30
C THR A 16 -0.78 2.82 9.41
N ILE A 17 0.08 3.69 9.96
CA ILE A 17 1.07 4.43 9.17
C ILE A 17 2.03 3.50 8.41
N PRO A 18 2.78 2.59 9.06
CA PRO A 18 3.73 1.73 8.33
C PRO A 18 3.03 0.82 7.33
N VAL A 19 1.85 0.31 7.70
CA VAL A 19 1.04 -0.54 6.83
C VAL A 19 0.55 0.22 5.59
N MET A 20 0.05 1.44 5.77
CA MET A 20 -0.42 2.30 4.68
C MET A 20 0.73 2.64 3.72
N LEU A 21 1.92 2.94 4.25
CA LEU A 21 3.11 3.19 3.43
C LEU A 21 3.45 1.98 2.56
N ILE A 22 3.43 0.78 3.14
CA ILE A 22 3.71 -0.46 2.40
C ILE A 22 2.62 -0.71 1.35
N ALA A 23 1.34 -0.56 1.72
CA ALA A 23 0.21 -0.76 0.82
C ALA A 23 0.32 0.14 -0.43
N ILE A 24 0.53 1.44 -0.24
CA ILE A 24 0.68 2.38 -1.35
C ILE A 24 1.96 2.08 -2.17
N THR A 25 3.05 1.71 -1.50
CA THR A 25 4.31 1.36 -2.21
C THR A 25 4.11 0.18 -3.13
N VAL A 26 3.44 -0.88 -2.67
CA VAL A 26 3.16 -2.07 -3.48
C VAL A 26 2.17 -1.74 -4.60
N HIS A 27 1.16 -0.92 -4.33
CA HIS A 27 0.20 -0.43 -5.31
C HIS A 27 0.86 0.31 -6.48
N GLU A 28 1.64 1.34 -6.16
CA GLU A 28 2.36 2.17 -7.13
C GLU A 28 3.43 1.37 -7.86
N PHE A 29 4.15 0.50 -7.15
CA PHE A 29 5.10 -0.42 -7.77
C PHE A 29 4.42 -1.31 -8.81
N ALA A 30 3.20 -1.81 -8.55
CA ALA A 30 2.47 -2.65 -9.49
C ALA A 30 2.07 -1.88 -10.75
N HIS A 31 1.59 -0.64 -10.63
CA HIS A 31 1.35 0.25 -11.78
C HIS A 31 2.62 0.43 -12.63
N GLY A 32 3.73 0.79 -11.99
CA GLY A 32 5.01 0.97 -12.67
C GLY A 32 5.52 -0.31 -13.33
N TRP A 33 5.38 -1.45 -12.65
CA TRP A 33 5.84 -2.75 -13.15
C TRP A 33 5.05 -3.21 -14.38
N VAL A 34 3.72 -3.09 -14.35
CA VAL A 34 2.88 -3.45 -15.50
C VAL A 34 3.14 -2.49 -16.67
N SER A 35 3.26 -1.18 -16.41
CA SER A 35 3.61 -0.21 -17.46
C SER A 35 4.96 -0.55 -18.10
N TYR A 36 5.97 -0.89 -17.30
CA TYR A 36 7.28 -1.32 -17.78
C TYR A 36 7.21 -2.59 -18.62
N LYS A 37 6.41 -3.57 -18.22
CA LYS A 37 6.17 -4.80 -18.99
C LYS A 37 5.45 -4.54 -20.32
N LEU A 38 4.65 -3.49 -20.41
CA LEU A 38 4.01 -3.04 -21.65
C LEU A 38 4.94 -2.23 -22.56
N GLY A 39 6.19 -2.00 -22.15
CA GLY A 39 7.24 -1.37 -22.97
C GLY A 39 7.58 0.06 -22.58
N ASP A 40 6.93 0.63 -21.56
CA ASP A 40 7.21 2.00 -21.09
C ASP A 40 8.43 2.03 -20.15
N PRO A 41 9.55 2.66 -20.55
CA PRO A 41 10.74 2.69 -19.72
C PRO A 41 10.68 3.77 -18.61
N THR A 42 9.68 4.66 -18.60
CA THR A 42 9.58 5.79 -17.67
C THR A 42 9.62 5.39 -16.18
N PRO A 43 8.82 4.41 -15.69
CA PRO A 43 8.88 4.01 -14.28
C PRO A 43 10.26 3.51 -13.84
N LYS A 44 11.01 2.89 -14.75
CA LYS A 44 12.36 2.40 -14.48
C LYS A 44 13.35 3.56 -14.37
N TYR A 45 13.32 4.51 -15.31
CA TYR A 45 14.23 5.66 -15.29
C TYR A 45 13.95 6.61 -14.12
N GLU A 46 12.70 6.73 -13.68
CA GLU A 46 12.35 7.49 -12.47
C GLU A 46 12.67 6.75 -11.16
N GLY A 47 13.19 5.52 -11.22
CA GLY A 47 13.52 4.72 -10.05
C GLY A 47 12.29 4.26 -9.25
N ARG A 48 11.11 4.26 -9.88
CA ARG A 48 9.79 3.90 -9.30
C ARG A 48 9.56 2.38 -9.25
N LEU A 49 10.41 1.59 -9.91
CA LEU A 49 10.44 0.13 -9.75
C LEU A 49 11.22 -0.27 -8.47
N SER A 50 10.80 0.25 -7.32
CA SER A 50 11.45 -0.02 -6.03
C SER A 50 10.39 -0.29 -4.96
N LEU A 51 10.67 -1.21 -4.04
CA LEU A 51 9.82 -1.43 -2.86
C LEU A 51 10.23 -0.54 -1.68
N ASN A 52 11.04 0.50 -1.92
CA ASN A 52 11.38 1.48 -0.90
C ASN A 52 10.23 2.50 -0.75
N PRO A 53 9.53 2.55 0.39
CA PRO A 53 8.39 3.45 0.59
C PRO A 53 8.78 4.92 0.51
N LEU A 54 10.01 5.26 0.89
CA LEU A 54 10.51 6.64 0.83
C LEU A 54 10.56 7.19 -0.60
N ARG A 55 10.69 6.32 -1.61
CA ARG A 55 10.65 6.76 -3.02
C ARG A 55 9.25 7.13 -3.49
N HIS A 56 8.22 6.59 -2.83
CA HIS A 56 6.81 6.76 -3.17
C HIS A 56 6.13 7.89 -2.38
N LEU A 57 6.81 8.39 -1.34
CA LEU A 57 6.36 9.55 -0.60
C LEU A 57 6.54 10.85 -1.40
N ASP A 58 5.55 11.73 -1.28
CA ASP A 58 5.68 13.12 -1.70
C ASP A 58 6.10 13.97 -0.49
N LEU A 59 7.14 14.80 -0.65
CA LEU A 59 7.64 15.61 0.46
C LEU A 59 6.58 16.62 0.93
N ILE A 60 5.88 17.26 -0.02
CA ILE A 60 4.81 18.20 0.28
C ILE A 60 3.63 17.47 0.91
N GLY A 61 3.19 16.36 0.31
CA GLY A 61 2.14 15.52 0.89
C GLY A 61 2.47 15.04 2.32
N THR A 62 3.73 14.72 2.59
CA THR A 62 4.20 14.30 3.93
C THR A 62 4.20 15.48 4.92
N LEU A 63 4.62 16.67 4.50
CA LEU A 63 4.53 17.87 5.32
C LEU A 63 3.08 18.26 5.60
N CYS A 64 2.20 18.16 4.59
CA CYS A 64 0.78 18.39 4.77
C CYS A 64 0.15 17.39 5.73
N LEU A 65 0.58 16.11 5.71
CA LEU A 65 0.15 15.11 6.67
C LEU A 65 0.54 15.52 8.10
N LEU A 66 1.74 16.08 8.27
CA LEU A 66 2.25 16.46 9.60
C LEU A 66 1.55 17.70 10.19
N PHE A 67 1.25 18.71 9.36
CA PHE A 67 0.65 19.96 9.84
C PHE A 67 -0.88 19.99 9.74
N PHE A 68 -1.44 19.39 8.71
CA PHE A 68 -2.87 19.46 8.36
C PHE A 68 -3.58 18.10 8.45
N HIS A 69 -2.87 17.04 8.87
CA HIS A 69 -3.42 15.68 8.96
C HIS A 69 -3.98 15.15 7.63
N MET A 70 -3.54 15.72 6.51
CA MET A 70 -3.95 15.38 5.14
C MET A 70 -2.71 15.23 4.27
N GLY A 71 -2.51 14.07 3.65
CA GLY A 71 -1.36 13.82 2.79
C GLY A 71 -1.68 12.85 1.65
N TRP A 72 -0.81 12.82 0.66
CA TRP A 72 -0.91 11.95 -0.51
C TRP A 72 0.48 11.39 -0.87
N ALA A 73 0.48 10.29 -1.61
CA ALA A 73 1.70 9.72 -2.16
C ALA A 73 2.03 10.33 -3.53
N LYS A 74 3.28 10.17 -3.96
CA LYS A 74 3.75 10.62 -5.27
C LYS A 74 3.43 9.55 -6.32
N PRO A 75 2.46 9.78 -7.23
CA PRO A 75 2.01 8.77 -8.18
C PRO A 75 3.11 8.43 -9.20
N VAL A 76 3.10 7.18 -9.67
CA VAL A 76 4.00 6.73 -10.73
C VAL A 76 3.57 7.28 -12.08
N ARG A 77 4.52 7.88 -12.81
CA ARG A 77 4.27 8.37 -14.16
C ARG A 77 4.33 7.21 -15.14
N ILE A 78 3.34 7.17 -16.03
CA ILE A 78 3.24 6.17 -17.10
C ILE A 78 3.18 6.88 -18.46
N ASN A 79 3.81 6.29 -19.47
CA ASN A 79 3.76 6.77 -20.84
C ASN A 79 3.10 5.75 -21.77
N THR A 80 1.82 5.99 -22.04
CA THR A 80 0.98 5.11 -22.87
C THR A 80 1.40 5.08 -24.36
N ALA A 81 2.26 5.98 -24.81
CA ALA A 81 2.75 6.00 -26.19
C ALA A 81 3.57 4.75 -26.55
N TYR A 82 4.19 4.11 -25.56
CA TYR A 82 4.97 2.88 -25.75
C TYR A 82 4.11 1.61 -25.86
N TYR A 83 2.83 1.67 -25.50
CA TYR A 83 1.98 0.49 -25.46
C TYR A 83 1.57 0.07 -26.87
N ARG A 84 1.78 -1.21 -27.21
CA ARG A 84 1.35 -1.80 -28.49
C ARG A 84 -0.15 -1.62 -28.75
N ASN A 85 -0.97 -1.78 -27.72
CA ASN A 85 -2.39 -1.46 -27.74
C ASN A 85 -2.72 -0.53 -26.57
N LYS A 86 -2.89 0.76 -26.86
CA LYS A 86 -3.10 1.80 -25.83
C LYS A 86 -4.30 1.50 -24.94
N ARG A 87 -5.44 1.09 -25.51
CA ARG A 87 -6.67 0.83 -24.74
C ARG A 87 -6.47 -0.31 -23.75
N GLN A 88 -5.96 -1.45 -24.23
CA GLN A 88 -5.71 -2.60 -23.35
C GLN A 88 -4.63 -2.29 -22.32
N GLY A 89 -3.54 -1.61 -22.73
CA GLY A 89 -2.46 -1.24 -21.82
C GLY A 89 -2.93 -0.35 -20.66
N ILE A 90 -3.78 0.64 -20.96
CA ILE A 90 -4.38 1.50 -19.91
C ILE A 90 -5.21 0.65 -18.93
N ILE A 91 -6.04 -0.27 -19.43
CA ILE A 91 -6.86 -1.15 -18.57
C ILE A 91 -5.95 -1.99 -17.66
N TRP A 92 -4.95 -2.67 -18.23
CA TRP A 92 -4.02 -3.51 -17.46
C TRP A 92 -3.27 -2.73 -16.40
N VAL A 93 -2.77 -1.54 -16.74
CA VAL A 93 -2.08 -0.68 -15.77
C VAL A 93 -3.04 -0.21 -14.70
N SER A 94 -4.24 0.27 -15.05
CA SER A 94 -5.23 0.74 -14.05
C SER A 94 -5.65 -0.35 -13.06
N LEU A 95 -5.74 -1.61 -13.50
CA LEU A 95 -6.08 -2.74 -12.64
C LEU A 95 -4.89 -3.25 -11.81
N ALA A 96 -3.65 -2.95 -12.20
CA ALA A 96 -2.45 -3.46 -11.55
C ALA A 96 -2.37 -3.07 -10.07
N GLY A 97 -2.63 -1.80 -9.75
CA GLY A 97 -2.64 -1.29 -8.38
C GLY A 97 -3.71 -1.95 -7.51
N PRO A 98 -5.00 -1.90 -7.87
CA PRO A 98 -6.07 -2.58 -7.14
C PRO A 98 -5.81 -4.08 -6.97
N PHE A 99 -5.34 -4.77 -8.01
CA PHE A 99 -5.02 -6.19 -7.94
C PHE A 99 -3.88 -6.46 -6.93
N ALA A 100 -2.83 -5.64 -6.92
CA ALA A 100 -1.74 -5.77 -5.97
C ALA A 100 -2.21 -5.56 -4.53
N ASN A 101 -3.14 -4.63 -4.29
CA ASN A 101 -3.76 -4.44 -2.98
C ASN A 101 -4.58 -5.67 -2.55
N PHE A 102 -5.41 -6.24 -3.43
CA PHE A 102 -6.14 -7.46 -3.07
C PHE A 102 -5.21 -8.62 -2.79
N LEU A 103 -4.10 -8.74 -3.53
CA LEU A 103 -3.09 -9.76 -3.31
C LEU A 103 -2.38 -9.58 -1.96
N THR A 104 -1.96 -8.36 -1.61
CA THR A 104 -1.34 -8.07 -0.31
C THR A 104 -2.32 -8.28 0.84
N ALA A 105 -3.59 -7.93 0.67
CA ALA A 105 -4.63 -8.21 1.66
C ALA A 105 -4.81 -9.71 1.89
N PHE A 106 -4.89 -10.49 0.80
CA PHE A 106 -5.02 -11.94 0.87
C PHE A 106 -3.81 -12.58 1.59
N LEU A 107 -2.59 -12.18 1.22
CA LEU A 107 -1.37 -12.65 1.89
C LEU A 107 -1.35 -12.25 3.39
N SER A 108 -1.80 -11.04 3.72
CA SER A 108 -1.89 -10.58 5.10
C SER A 108 -2.87 -11.42 5.92
N LEU A 109 -4.02 -11.80 5.34
CA LEU A 109 -4.99 -12.67 6.01
C LEU A 109 -4.46 -14.09 6.20
N LEU A 110 -3.74 -14.64 5.21
CA LEU A 110 -3.08 -15.95 5.36
C LEU A 110 -2.05 -15.95 6.49
N ILE A 111 -1.21 -14.91 6.56
CA ILE A 111 -0.22 -14.76 7.63
C ILE A 111 -0.93 -14.59 8.99
N CYS A 112 -2.00 -13.79 9.04
CA CYS A 112 -2.81 -13.62 10.25
C CYS A 112 -3.37 -14.96 10.75
N GLY A 113 -3.95 -15.76 9.85
CA GLY A 113 -4.48 -17.09 10.18
C GLY A 113 -3.39 -18.05 10.67
N ALA A 114 -2.22 -18.03 10.03
CA ALA A 114 -1.07 -18.83 10.45
C ALA A 114 -0.56 -18.41 11.85
N LEU A 115 -0.44 -17.12 12.11
CA LEU A 115 -0.03 -16.59 13.43
C LEU A 115 -1.03 -16.96 14.53
N MET A 116 -2.33 -16.93 14.24
CA MET A 116 -3.35 -17.34 15.20
C MET A 116 -3.36 -18.85 15.45
N ARG A 117 -3.05 -19.65 14.42
CA ARG A 117 -3.07 -21.12 14.52
C ARG A 117 -1.82 -21.71 15.16
N PHE A 118 -0.66 -21.18 14.82
CA PHE A 118 0.65 -21.71 15.23
C PHE A 118 1.37 -20.83 16.26
N GLY A 119 0.94 -19.58 16.41
CA GLY A 119 1.56 -18.65 17.35
C GLY A 119 1.12 -18.91 18.78
N ASN A 120 2.06 -18.77 19.71
CA ASN A 120 1.77 -18.82 21.14
C ASN A 120 1.02 -17.54 21.55
N SER A 121 -0.24 -17.67 21.98
CA SER A 121 -1.11 -16.55 22.38
C SER A 121 -0.55 -15.74 23.56
N GLY A 122 0.37 -16.30 24.35
CA GLY A 122 1.07 -15.57 25.42
C GLY A 122 2.22 -14.66 24.96
N ASN A 123 2.61 -14.72 23.68
CA ASN A 123 3.72 -13.92 23.15
C ASN A 123 3.23 -12.58 22.57
N SER A 124 3.69 -11.47 23.15
CA SER A 124 3.39 -10.11 22.69
C SER A 124 3.79 -9.84 21.23
N ALA A 125 4.78 -10.54 20.69
CA ALA A 125 5.16 -10.41 19.28
C ALA A 125 4.09 -10.97 18.33
N VAL A 126 3.43 -12.07 18.72
CA VAL A 126 2.36 -12.69 17.92
C VAL A 126 1.14 -11.78 17.89
N SER A 127 0.75 -11.20 19.03
CA SER A 127 -0.41 -10.29 19.09
C SER A 127 -0.19 -9.01 18.27
N VAL A 128 1.03 -8.46 18.30
CA VAL A 128 1.43 -7.33 17.44
C VAL A 128 1.40 -7.72 15.96
N GLY A 129 1.93 -8.89 15.60
CA GLY A 129 1.92 -9.39 14.22
C GLY A 129 0.51 -9.59 13.66
N VAL A 130 -0.39 -10.15 14.47
CA VAL A 130 -1.81 -10.31 14.12
C VAL A 130 -2.48 -8.96 13.87
N MET A 131 -2.25 -7.97 14.74
CA MET A 131 -2.80 -6.62 14.55
C MET A 131 -2.28 -5.96 13.26
N LEU A 132 -0.97 -6.03 13.00
CA LEU A 132 -0.38 -5.50 11.76
C LEU A 132 -0.99 -6.16 10.52
N CYS A 133 -1.16 -7.48 10.53
CA CYS A 133 -1.77 -8.21 9.41
C CYS A 133 -3.24 -7.82 9.21
N TYR A 134 -3.98 -7.64 10.31
CA TYR A 134 -5.38 -7.20 10.26
C TYR A 134 -5.51 -5.80 9.65
N TYR A 135 -4.76 -4.81 10.14
CA TYR A 135 -4.79 -3.46 9.55
C TYR A 135 -4.31 -3.47 8.09
N SER A 136 -3.33 -4.31 7.75
CA SER A 136 -2.87 -4.49 6.38
C SER A 136 -3.97 -4.99 5.46
N ALA A 137 -4.71 -6.02 5.87
CA ALA A 137 -5.83 -6.53 5.09
C ALA A 137 -6.90 -5.45 4.88
N VAL A 138 -7.33 -4.78 5.97
CA VAL A 138 -8.39 -3.76 5.91
C VAL A 138 -7.98 -2.59 5.01
N LEU A 139 -6.77 -2.04 5.18
CA LEU A 139 -6.31 -0.89 4.40
C LEU A 139 -6.12 -1.24 2.92
N ASN A 140 -5.53 -2.40 2.61
CA ASN A 140 -5.34 -2.81 1.23
C ASN A 140 -6.69 -3.09 0.55
N ILE A 141 -7.66 -3.73 1.22
CA ILE A 141 -9.01 -3.91 0.66
C ILE A 141 -9.67 -2.55 0.40
N GLY A 142 -9.61 -1.63 1.37
CA GLY A 142 -10.16 -0.28 1.23
C GLY A 142 -9.54 0.48 0.06
N LEU A 143 -8.22 0.51 -0.04
CA LEU A 143 -7.49 1.13 -1.16
C LEU A 143 -7.79 0.44 -2.49
N GLY A 144 -7.90 -0.89 -2.51
CA GLY A 144 -8.23 -1.66 -3.70
C GLY A 144 -9.62 -1.33 -4.25
N VAL A 145 -10.63 -1.31 -3.39
CA VAL A 145 -12.01 -0.97 -3.76
C VAL A 145 -12.14 0.48 -4.20
N PHE A 146 -11.54 1.42 -3.45
CA PHE A 146 -11.62 2.85 -3.77
C PHE A 146 -11.05 3.17 -5.16
N ASN A 147 -9.96 2.50 -5.57
CA ASN A 147 -9.33 2.71 -6.87
C ASN A 147 -10.06 2.01 -8.04
N LEU A 148 -11.20 1.36 -7.81
CA LEU A 148 -12.05 0.76 -8.84
C LEU A 148 -13.33 1.57 -9.10
N ILE A 149 -13.54 2.66 -8.37
CA ILE A 149 -14.66 3.62 -8.55
C ILE A 149 -14.23 4.71 -9.52
#